data_AF-A0A2T7PL00-F1
#
_entry.id   AF-A0A2T7PL00-F1
#
_cell.length_a   1.000
_cell.length_b   1.000
_cell.length_c   1.000
_cell.angle_alpha   90.00
_cell.angle_beta   90.00
_cell.angle_gamma   90.00
#
_symmetry.space_group_name_H-M   'P 1'
#
loop_
_entity.id
_entity.type
_entity.pdbx_description
1 polymer ?
#
loop_
_entity_poly.entity_id
_entity_poly.type
_entity_poly.pdbx_seq_one_letter_code
_entity_poly.pdbx_strand_id
1 'polypeptide(L)'
;MTLYSQTVLFVQPLLSMKSTEANAQNSDKWAVQTQLLEAGSTQHQITVTNTILSNLDSFLASKPSLHTAGTSVTVATFTHVNYPSNLLDISTVPSSPQSLMIKMKSREAIQAVSPGSHATAVPTCKSLNQAAFTLALNSSSADAQRRFKAKGRPIIFNDDDNMTTGLQWSSAELGLHEDDHGLRVTSPSLKTSLHEFIEALSGMHYCTVLAPYRAMEWIYVDSLRAHAV
;
A
#
# COMPACT_ATOMS: atom_id res chain seq x y z
N MET A 1 8.19 -36.04 -7.26
CA MET A 1 7.47 -34.74 -7.39
C MET A 1 7.50 -34.38 -8.86
N THR A 2 6.34 -34.20 -9.51
CA THR A 2 6.26 -33.92 -10.96
C THR A 2 6.64 -32.47 -11.24
N LEU A 3 7.16 -32.17 -12.44
CA LEU A 3 7.56 -30.81 -12.84
C LEU A 3 6.43 -29.78 -12.61
N TYR A 4 5.19 -30.19 -12.91
CA TYR A 4 3.98 -29.40 -12.69
C TYR A 4 3.78 -29.00 -11.21
N SER A 5 3.96 -29.95 -10.28
CA SER A 5 3.82 -29.67 -8.84
C SER A 5 4.90 -28.71 -8.31
N GLN A 6 6.10 -28.72 -8.91
CA GLN A 6 7.17 -27.79 -8.53
C GLN A 6 6.90 -26.37 -9.04
N THR A 7 6.40 -26.22 -10.27
CA THR A 7 6.02 -24.91 -10.81
C THR A 7 4.89 -24.27 -10.00
N VAL A 8 3.86 -25.03 -9.65
CA VAL A 8 2.75 -24.53 -8.82
C VAL A 8 3.27 -24.03 -7.47
N LEU A 9 4.09 -24.82 -6.77
CA LEU A 9 4.66 -24.43 -5.47
C LEU A 9 5.56 -23.19 -5.57
N PHE A 10 6.30 -23.03 -6.67
CA PHE A 10 7.17 -21.89 -6.90
C PHE A 10 6.38 -20.58 -7.10
N VAL A 11 5.30 -20.62 -7.87
CA VAL A 11 4.52 -19.44 -8.26
C VAL A 11 3.43 -19.10 -7.23
N GLN A 12 3.04 -20.05 -6.37
CA GLN A 12 1.95 -19.86 -5.40
C GLN A 12 2.10 -18.63 -4.49
N PRO A 13 3.28 -18.26 -3.96
CA PRO A 13 3.42 -17.05 -3.16
C PRO A 13 3.05 -15.78 -3.92
N LEU A 14 3.47 -15.66 -5.18
CA LEU A 14 3.15 -14.53 -6.06
C LEU A 14 1.65 -14.44 -6.33
N LEU A 15 1.00 -15.57 -6.63
CA LEU A 15 -0.46 -15.61 -6.84
C LEU A 15 -1.23 -15.24 -5.58
N SER A 16 -0.75 -15.71 -4.42
CA SER A 16 -1.37 -15.42 -3.13
C SER A 16 -1.24 -13.94 -2.80
N MET A 17 -0.08 -13.33 -3.05
CA MET A 17 0.11 -11.89 -2.85
C MET A 17 -0.70 -11.05 -3.83
N LYS A 18 -0.74 -11.42 -5.11
CA LYS A 18 -1.61 -10.77 -6.10
C LYS A 18 -3.08 -10.76 -5.64
N SER A 19 -3.55 -11.85 -5.02
CA SER A 19 -4.93 -11.95 -4.53
C SER A 19 -5.25 -11.03 -3.34
N THR A 20 -4.25 -10.40 -2.72
CA THR A 20 -4.49 -9.43 -1.63
C THR A 20 -4.91 -8.05 -2.14
N GLU A 21 -4.55 -7.70 -3.38
CA GLU A 21 -4.71 -6.34 -3.92
C GLU A 21 -6.08 -6.08 -4.55
N ALA A 22 -6.70 -7.11 -5.12
CA ALA A 22 -8.07 -7.06 -5.60
C ALA A 22 -8.72 -8.43 -5.40
N ASN A 23 -9.62 -8.51 -4.41
CA ASN A 23 -10.44 -9.70 -4.21
C ASN A 23 -11.73 -9.64 -5.05
N ALA A 24 -12.48 -10.75 -5.08
CA ALA A 24 -13.75 -10.85 -5.79
C ALA A 24 -14.83 -9.86 -5.29
N GLN A 25 -14.60 -9.21 -4.15
CA GLN A 25 -15.45 -8.19 -3.54
C GLN A 25 -14.99 -6.76 -3.86
N ASN A 26 -14.06 -6.59 -4.80
CA ASN A 26 -13.52 -5.29 -5.21
C ASN A 26 -12.92 -4.50 -4.03
N SER A 27 -12.20 -5.20 -3.16
CA SER A 27 -11.58 -4.66 -1.95
C SER A 27 -10.11 -5.03 -1.89
N ASP A 28 -9.28 -4.06 -1.51
CA ASP A 28 -7.84 -4.24 -1.29
C ASP A 28 -7.59 -4.57 0.20
N LYS A 29 -7.15 -5.80 0.47
CA LYS A 29 -6.83 -6.24 1.84
C LYS A 29 -5.65 -5.48 2.41
N TRP A 30 -4.74 -5.00 1.55
CA TRP A 30 -3.62 -4.20 1.99
C TRP A 30 -4.09 -2.83 2.50
N ALA A 31 -4.99 -2.15 1.77
CA ALA A 31 -5.57 -0.89 2.24
C ALA A 31 -6.34 -1.02 3.58
N VAL A 32 -7.00 -2.15 3.81
CA VAL A 32 -7.59 -2.46 5.13
C VAL A 32 -6.49 -2.52 6.20
N GLN A 33 -5.40 -3.24 5.92
CA GLN A 33 -4.28 -3.36 6.84
C GLN A 33 -3.56 -2.03 7.09
N THR A 34 -3.38 -1.17 6.07
CA THR A 34 -2.75 0.14 6.24
C THR A 34 -3.58 1.05 7.14
N GLN A 35 -4.91 1.04 7.04
CA GLN A 35 -5.77 1.80 7.94
C GLN A 35 -5.71 1.26 9.38
N LEU A 36 -5.56 -0.06 9.57
CA LEU A 36 -5.35 -0.64 10.90
C LEU A 36 -4.00 -0.26 11.50
N LEU A 37 -2.94 -0.23 10.68
CA LEU A 37 -1.62 0.28 11.08
C LEU A 37 -1.70 1.76 11.45
N GLU A 38 -2.37 2.57 10.63
CA GLU A 38 -2.65 3.99 10.88
C GLU A 38 -3.35 4.18 12.23
N ALA A 39 -4.40 3.42 12.51
CA ALA A 39 -5.14 3.48 13.76
C ALA A 39 -4.27 3.18 15.00
N GLY A 40 -3.27 2.30 14.87
CA GLY A 40 -2.34 1.94 15.94
C GLY A 40 -3.01 1.38 17.20
N SER A 41 -4.26 0.92 17.10
CA SER A 41 -5.04 0.42 18.23
C SER A 41 -4.89 -1.09 18.38
N THR A 42 -4.69 -1.53 19.63
CA THR A 42 -4.72 -2.95 20.02
C THR A 42 -6.08 -3.36 20.57
N GLN A 43 -7.04 -2.43 20.74
CA GLN A 43 -8.38 -2.70 21.25
C GLN A 43 -9.34 -3.06 20.11
N HIS A 44 -9.95 -4.24 20.22
CA HIS A 44 -10.70 -4.96 19.19
C HIS A 44 -12.07 -4.38 18.79
N GLN A 45 -12.14 -3.11 18.38
CA GLN A 45 -13.42 -2.52 17.94
C GLN A 45 -13.32 -1.61 16.70
N ILE A 46 -12.20 -1.62 15.96
CA ILE A 46 -12.10 -0.92 14.68
C ILE A 46 -12.42 -1.90 13.55
N THR A 47 -13.52 -1.66 12.84
CA THR A 47 -13.85 -2.33 11.59
C THR A 47 -13.45 -1.44 10.43
N VAL A 48 -12.61 -1.95 9.52
CA VAL A 48 -12.22 -1.22 8.32
C VAL A 48 -12.87 -1.87 7.10
N THR A 49 -13.51 -1.06 6.27
CA THR A 49 -13.95 -1.45 4.93
C THR A 49 -13.14 -0.70 3.88
N ASN A 50 -12.88 -1.36 2.75
CA ASN A 50 -12.19 -0.76 1.62
C ASN A 50 -12.96 -1.02 0.34
N THR A 51 -13.08 0.02 -0.49
CA THR A 51 -13.65 -0.04 -1.83
C THR A 51 -12.62 0.39 -2.87
N ILE A 52 -12.34 -0.47 -3.84
CA ILE A 52 -11.53 -0.12 -5.00
C ILE A 52 -12.40 0.67 -6.00
N LEU A 53 -11.93 1.86 -6.40
CA LEU A 53 -12.58 2.71 -7.38
C LEU A 53 -11.70 2.82 -8.63
N SER A 54 -12.04 2.01 -9.65
CA SER A 54 -11.27 1.98 -10.91
C SER A 54 -11.41 3.26 -11.74
N ASN A 55 -12.53 3.97 -11.62
CA ASN A 55 -12.71 5.28 -12.26
C ASN A 55 -12.05 6.38 -11.40
N LEU A 56 -11.09 7.09 -11.98
CA LEU A 56 -10.33 8.12 -11.27
C LEU A 56 -11.23 9.25 -10.77
N ASP A 57 -12.19 9.74 -11.56
CA ASP A 57 -13.08 10.84 -11.12
C ASP A 57 -13.89 10.47 -9.87
N SER A 58 -14.44 9.25 -9.86
CA SER A 58 -15.17 8.70 -8.71
C SER A 58 -14.26 8.56 -7.49
N PHE A 59 -13.02 8.11 -7.71
CA PHE A 59 -12.01 8.05 -6.67
C PHE A 59 -11.68 9.45 -6.13
N LEU A 60 -11.44 10.45 -6.99
CA LEU A 60 -11.11 11.82 -6.56
C LEU A 60 -12.26 12.45 -5.76
N ALA A 61 -13.49 12.24 -6.20
CA ALA A 61 -14.70 12.69 -5.51
C ALA A 61 -14.88 12.04 -4.12
N SER A 62 -14.51 10.76 -3.96
CA SER A 62 -14.68 10.04 -2.69
C SER A 62 -13.85 10.64 -1.55
N LYS A 63 -14.34 10.43 -0.32
CA LYS A 63 -13.69 10.81 0.94
C LYS A 63 -13.85 9.65 1.93
N PRO A 64 -12.78 9.23 2.62
CA PRO A 64 -12.91 8.20 3.63
C PRO A 64 -13.75 8.73 4.80
N SER A 65 -14.52 7.83 5.41
CA SER A 65 -15.45 8.20 6.47
C SER A 65 -15.15 7.43 7.75
N LEU A 66 -15.61 8.01 8.86
CA LEU A 66 -15.52 7.43 10.18
C LEU A 66 -16.90 7.50 10.83
N HIS A 67 -17.37 6.36 11.34
CA HIS A 67 -18.65 6.25 12.01
C HIS A 67 -18.48 5.53 13.35
N THR A 68 -19.19 5.99 14.37
CA THR A 68 -19.19 5.39 15.69
C THR A 68 -20.55 4.81 16.03
N ALA A 69 -20.56 3.63 16.66
CA ALA A 69 -21.74 2.99 17.19
C ALA A 69 -21.42 2.41 18.57
N GLY A 70 -21.72 3.16 19.62
CA GLY A 70 -21.23 2.85 20.97
C GLY A 70 -19.71 2.93 21.03
N THR A 71 -19.05 1.84 21.38
CA THR A 71 -17.58 1.73 21.41
C THR A 71 -16.97 1.24 20.09
N SER A 72 -17.82 0.85 19.12
CA SER A 72 -17.37 0.37 17.81
C SER A 72 -17.07 1.53 16.87
N VAL A 73 -15.91 1.48 16.21
CA VAL A 73 -15.51 2.43 15.17
C VAL A 73 -15.49 1.72 13.83
N THR A 74 -16.20 2.25 12.85
CA THR A 74 -16.14 1.79 11.47
C THR A 74 -15.47 2.84 10.61
N VAL A 75 -14.44 2.44 9.85
CA VAL A 75 -13.71 3.32 8.94
C VAL A 75 -13.89 2.81 7.51
N ALA A 76 -14.43 3.65 6.64
CA ALA A 76 -14.51 3.37 5.21
C ALA A 76 -13.33 4.03 4.49
N THR A 77 -12.59 3.23 3.73
CA THR A 77 -11.42 3.66 2.94
C THR A 77 -11.66 3.42 1.45
N PHE A 78 -10.91 4.14 0.63
CA PHE A 78 -10.99 4.01 -0.83
C PHE A 78 -9.60 3.83 -1.42
N THR A 79 -9.50 2.93 -2.40
CA THR A 79 -8.25 2.67 -3.12
C THR A 79 -8.44 2.90 -4.61
N HIS A 80 -7.47 3.54 -5.24
CA HIS A 80 -7.29 3.49 -6.70
C HIS A 80 -6.00 2.72 -7.00
N VAL A 81 -6.09 1.75 -7.91
CA VAL A 81 -4.98 0.87 -8.28
C VAL A 81 -4.43 1.33 -9.61
N ASN A 82 -3.16 1.75 -9.64
CA ASN A 82 -2.52 2.18 -10.87
C ASN A 82 -1.66 1.04 -11.44
N TYR A 83 -1.98 0.61 -12.66
CA TYR A 83 -1.21 -0.41 -13.38
C TYR A 83 -0.36 0.24 -14.47
N PRO A 84 0.86 -0.29 -14.72
CA PRO A 84 1.65 0.17 -15.85
C PRO A 84 0.91 -0.12 -17.16
N SER A 85 1.03 0.78 -18.13
CA SER A 85 0.53 0.53 -19.49
C SER A 85 1.39 -0.54 -20.17
N ASN A 86 0.78 -1.65 -20.58
CA ASN A 86 1.45 -2.73 -21.32
C ASN A 86 0.75 -3.03 -22.65
N LEU A 87 0.63 -2.02 -23.52
CA LEU A 87 -0.15 -2.12 -24.76
C LEU A 87 0.38 -3.16 -25.78
N LEU A 88 1.66 -3.52 -25.66
CA LEU A 88 2.35 -4.43 -26.58
C LEU A 88 2.62 -5.82 -25.94
N ASP A 89 2.07 -6.08 -24.75
CA ASP A 89 2.28 -7.32 -23.98
C ASP A 89 3.76 -7.71 -23.83
N ILE A 90 4.58 -6.74 -23.41
CA ILE A 90 6.02 -6.91 -23.26
C ILE A 90 6.30 -7.53 -21.88
N SER A 91 7.06 -8.61 -21.86
CA SER A 91 7.37 -9.40 -20.64
C SER A 91 8.26 -8.69 -19.61
N THR A 92 8.84 -7.54 -19.96
CA THR A 92 9.62 -6.70 -19.05
C THR A 92 8.76 -5.70 -18.28
N VAL A 93 7.50 -5.48 -18.69
CA VAL A 93 6.57 -4.64 -17.93
C VAL A 93 6.06 -5.42 -16.71
N PRO A 94 6.09 -4.83 -15.49
CA PRO A 94 5.60 -5.48 -14.29
C PRO A 94 4.14 -5.95 -14.43
N SER A 95 3.84 -7.11 -13.84
CA SER A 95 2.45 -7.60 -13.79
C SER A 95 1.69 -7.08 -12.57
N SER A 96 2.43 -6.53 -11.60
CA SER A 96 1.91 -5.88 -10.41
C SER A 96 1.54 -4.40 -10.66
N PRO A 97 0.67 -3.82 -9.81
CA PRO A 97 0.42 -2.38 -9.83
C PRO A 97 1.71 -1.58 -9.64
N GLN A 98 1.83 -0.45 -10.32
CA GLN A 98 2.87 0.54 -10.03
C GLN A 98 2.66 1.17 -8.65
N SER A 99 1.41 1.45 -8.29
CA SER A 99 1.08 2.05 -7.00
C SER A 99 -0.36 1.80 -6.59
N LEU A 100 -0.61 1.94 -5.28
CA LEU A 100 -1.92 1.98 -4.66
C LEU A 100 -2.12 3.37 -4.05
N MET A 101 -3.10 4.12 -4.53
CA MET A 101 -3.51 5.38 -3.94
C MET A 101 -4.61 5.10 -2.91
N ILE A 102 -4.30 5.29 -1.64
CA ILE A 102 -5.18 4.91 -0.53
C ILE A 102 -5.61 6.15 0.24
N LYS A 103 -6.93 6.34 0.34
CA LYS A 103 -7.53 7.38 1.17
C LYS A 103 -7.97 6.81 2.51
N MET A 104 -7.34 7.26 3.59
CA MET A 104 -7.58 6.79 4.97
C MET A 104 -7.99 7.94 5.89
N LYS A 105 -8.56 7.57 7.05
CA LYS A 105 -8.69 8.44 8.21
C LYS A 105 -7.38 8.45 8.99
N SER A 106 -6.94 9.62 9.40
CA SER A 106 -5.71 9.74 10.19
C SER A 106 -5.88 9.14 11.57
N ARG A 107 -4.77 8.75 12.20
CA ARG A 107 -4.76 8.29 13.59
C ARG A 107 -5.45 9.27 14.52
N GLU A 108 -5.16 10.57 14.38
CA GLU A 108 -5.72 11.61 15.26
C GLU A 108 -7.25 11.65 15.17
N ALA A 109 -7.81 11.43 13.97
CA ALA A 109 -9.25 11.40 13.78
C ALA A 109 -9.90 10.19 14.47
N ILE A 110 -9.21 9.04 14.45
CA ILE A 110 -9.65 7.82 15.13
C ILE A 110 -9.54 7.99 16.65
N GLN A 111 -8.45 8.56 17.14
CA GLN A 111 -8.22 8.82 18.56
C GLN A 111 -9.24 9.78 19.16
N ALA A 112 -9.67 10.78 18.39
CA ALA A 112 -10.68 11.74 18.82
C ALA A 112 -12.03 11.10 19.15
N VAL A 113 -12.35 9.94 18.55
CA VAL A 113 -13.62 9.24 18.74
C VAL A 113 -13.52 7.94 19.53
N SER A 114 -12.30 7.40 19.68
CA SER A 114 -12.02 6.16 20.41
C SER A 114 -10.77 6.36 21.26
N PRO A 115 -10.87 7.13 22.35
CA PRO A 115 -9.74 7.40 23.23
C PRO A 115 -9.31 6.12 23.95
N GLY A 116 -8.16 5.57 23.57
CA GLY A 116 -7.58 4.35 24.17
C GLY A 116 -6.05 4.38 24.18
N SER A 117 -5.42 3.24 24.49
CA SER A 117 -3.97 3.09 24.35
C SER A 117 -3.62 2.85 22.88
N HIS A 118 -3.03 3.84 22.24
CA HIS A 118 -2.54 3.74 20.86
C HIS A 118 -1.02 3.61 20.84
N ALA A 119 -0.47 3.02 19.79
CA ALA A 119 0.96 3.04 19.53
C ALA A 119 1.49 4.50 19.55
N THR A 120 2.71 4.67 20.05
CA THR A 120 3.33 6.01 20.20
C THR A 120 3.78 6.60 18.87
N ALA A 121 4.28 5.77 17.95
CA ALA A 121 4.75 6.23 16.63
C ALA A 121 3.59 6.34 15.63
N VAL A 122 3.31 7.56 15.17
CA VAL A 122 2.32 7.83 14.10
C VAL A 122 2.87 7.32 12.76
N PRO A 123 2.12 6.54 11.97
CA PRO A 123 2.65 5.96 10.74
C PRO A 123 2.77 7.03 9.67
N THR A 124 3.85 6.96 8.91
CA THR A 124 4.09 7.71 7.69
C THR A 124 3.80 6.82 6.48
N CYS A 125 3.61 7.38 5.28
CA CYS A 125 3.44 6.57 4.08
C CYS A 125 4.71 5.74 3.79
N LYS A 126 5.90 6.28 4.11
CA LYS A 126 7.17 5.56 4.18
C LYS A 126 7.08 4.30 5.06
N SER A 127 6.55 4.42 6.28
CA SER A 127 6.42 3.28 7.18
C SER A 127 5.42 2.23 6.67
N LEU A 128 4.38 2.67 5.96
CA LEU A 128 3.44 1.77 5.30
C LEU A 128 4.12 1.03 4.14
N ASN A 129 4.97 1.68 3.34
CA ASN A 129 5.76 0.99 2.31
C ASN A 129 6.74 -0.03 2.90
N GLN A 130 7.39 0.30 4.03
CA GLN A 130 8.23 -0.64 4.76
C GLN A 130 7.43 -1.86 5.24
N ALA A 131 6.21 -1.64 5.71
CA ALA A 131 5.30 -2.71 6.10
C ALA A 131 4.85 -3.56 4.89
N ALA A 132 4.59 -2.96 3.73
CA ALA A 132 4.28 -3.67 2.49
C ALA A 132 5.42 -4.60 2.07
N PHE A 133 6.66 -4.09 2.10
CA PHE A 133 7.84 -4.91 1.82
C PHE A 133 8.05 -6.01 2.85
N THR A 134 7.85 -5.72 4.14
CA THR A 134 7.95 -6.73 5.21
C THR A 134 6.93 -7.85 5.01
N LEU A 135 5.69 -7.51 4.66
CA LEU A 135 4.64 -8.47 4.33
C LEU A 135 5.06 -9.34 3.12
N ALA A 136 5.57 -8.71 2.06
CA ALA A 136 6.04 -9.42 0.87
C ALA A 136 7.21 -10.36 1.16
N LEU A 137 8.21 -9.89 1.90
CA LEU A 137 9.39 -10.68 2.29
C LEU A 137 9.01 -11.88 3.15
N ASN A 138 8.17 -11.68 4.16
CA ASN A 138 7.72 -12.75 5.05
C ASN A 138 6.82 -13.77 4.34
N SER A 139 6.09 -13.34 3.30
CA SER A 139 5.23 -14.21 2.49
C SER A 139 5.98 -14.89 1.34
N SER A 140 7.24 -14.51 1.09
CA SER A 140 8.07 -15.09 0.04
C SER A 140 8.61 -16.46 0.44
N SER A 141 8.90 -17.33 -0.54
CA SER A 141 9.52 -18.63 -0.27
C SER A 141 10.91 -18.48 0.37
N ALA A 142 11.32 -19.47 1.16
CA ALA A 142 12.63 -19.46 1.81
C ALA A 142 13.79 -19.30 0.83
N ASP A 143 13.67 -19.88 -0.38
CA ASP A 143 14.68 -19.75 -1.43
C ASP A 143 14.70 -18.36 -2.06
N ALA A 144 13.53 -17.74 -2.29
CA ALA A 144 13.46 -16.37 -2.77
C ALA A 144 14.06 -15.39 -1.74
N GLN A 145 13.71 -15.54 -0.45
CA GLN A 145 14.28 -14.75 0.63
C GLN A 145 15.82 -14.90 0.70
N ARG A 146 16.34 -16.13 0.59
CA ARG A 146 17.78 -16.40 0.62
C ARG A 146 18.49 -15.78 -0.58
N ARG A 147 17.92 -15.93 -1.77
CA ARG A 147 18.48 -15.38 -3.02
C ARG A 147 18.48 -13.86 -3.01
N PHE A 148 17.38 -13.24 -2.59
CA PHE A 148 17.27 -11.80 -2.41
C PHE A 148 18.32 -11.28 -1.41
N LYS A 149 18.43 -11.90 -0.23
CA LYS A 149 19.45 -11.52 0.78
C LYS A 149 20.89 -11.65 0.27
N ALA A 150 21.16 -12.64 -0.56
CA ALA A 150 22.51 -12.92 -1.05
C ALA A 150 22.92 -12.08 -2.26
N LYS A 151 21.96 -11.71 -3.14
CA LYS A 151 22.26 -11.16 -4.46
C LYS A 151 21.34 -10.03 -4.91
N GLY A 152 20.21 -9.83 -4.23
CA GLY A 152 19.21 -8.85 -4.61
C GLY A 152 19.67 -7.44 -4.24
N ARG A 153 19.41 -6.48 -5.13
CA ARG A 153 19.46 -5.07 -4.76
C ARG A 153 18.36 -4.72 -3.75
N PRO A 154 18.64 -3.91 -2.71
CA PRO A 154 17.67 -3.56 -1.68
C PRO A 154 16.55 -2.64 -2.19
N ILE A 155 15.53 -2.47 -1.36
CA ILE A 155 14.57 -1.36 -1.47
C ILE A 155 14.92 -0.31 -0.41
N ILE A 156 15.04 0.94 -0.82
CA ILE A 156 15.38 2.09 0.02
C ILE A 156 14.15 2.99 0.10
N PHE A 157 13.55 3.11 1.28
CA PHE A 157 12.42 3.98 1.51
C PHE A 157 12.90 5.36 1.94
N ASN A 158 12.62 6.37 1.12
CA ASN A 158 12.92 7.78 1.42
C ASN A 158 11.82 8.37 2.30
N ASP A 159 12.01 9.62 2.73
CA ASP A 159 10.96 10.37 3.41
C ASP A 159 9.82 10.72 2.43
N ASP A 160 8.63 10.95 2.99
CA ASP A 160 7.43 11.24 2.19
C ASP A 160 7.51 12.64 1.57
N ASP A 161 7.01 12.76 0.33
CA ASP A 161 6.74 14.05 -0.30
C ASP A 161 5.37 14.56 0.19
N ASN A 162 5.40 15.47 1.17
CA ASN A 162 4.20 16.00 1.80
C ASN A 162 3.50 17.04 0.91
N MET A 163 2.27 16.74 0.52
CA MET A 163 1.40 17.55 -0.30
C MET A 163 0.46 18.39 0.55
N THR A 164 0.01 19.53 0.01
CA THR A 164 -0.88 20.44 0.74
C THR A 164 -2.34 20.32 0.32
N THR A 165 -2.60 19.77 -0.86
CA THR A 165 -3.96 19.66 -1.41
C THR A 165 -4.23 18.29 -1.99
N GLY A 166 -5.51 17.91 -2.02
CA GLY A 166 -5.95 16.67 -2.69
C GLY A 166 -5.56 16.61 -4.16
N LEU A 167 -5.55 17.76 -4.86
CA LEU A 167 -5.19 17.84 -6.27
C LEU A 167 -3.68 17.60 -6.49
N GLN A 168 -2.83 18.22 -5.67
CA GLN A 168 -1.38 17.96 -5.72
C GLN A 168 -1.08 16.49 -5.45
N TRP A 169 -1.71 15.92 -4.41
CA TRP A 169 -1.54 14.51 -4.08
C TRP A 169 -2.03 13.59 -5.20
N SER A 170 -3.18 13.86 -5.80
CA SER A 170 -3.73 13.00 -6.86
C SER A 170 -2.94 13.02 -8.15
N SER A 171 -2.22 14.12 -8.42
CA SER A 171 -1.38 14.27 -9.61
C SER A 171 0.06 13.79 -9.39
N ALA A 172 0.42 13.42 -8.16
CA ALA A 172 1.74 12.93 -7.82
C ALA A 172 1.79 11.40 -7.90
N GLU A 173 2.82 10.88 -8.56
CA GLU A 173 3.06 9.45 -8.68
C GLU A 173 3.92 8.92 -7.54
N LEU A 174 3.88 7.61 -7.30
CA LEU A 174 4.85 6.95 -6.44
C LEU A 174 6.24 7.06 -7.09
N GLY A 175 7.19 7.71 -6.42
CA GLY A 175 8.56 7.79 -6.90
C GLY A 175 9.21 6.42 -6.84
N LEU A 176 9.41 5.79 -7.99
CA LEU A 176 10.10 4.50 -8.15
C LEU A 176 11.36 4.73 -9.00
N HIS A 177 12.50 4.89 -8.32
CA HIS A 177 13.78 5.13 -9.00
C HIS A 177 14.69 3.93 -8.81
N GLU A 178 14.94 3.20 -9.88
CA GLU A 178 15.85 2.06 -9.90
C GLU A 178 17.25 2.50 -10.34
N ASP A 179 18.27 2.07 -9.60
CA ASP A 179 19.68 2.22 -9.93
C ASP A 179 20.47 0.96 -9.53
N ASP A 180 21.80 0.99 -9.74
CA ASP A 180 22.70 -0.11 -9.35
C ASP A 180 22.70 -0.40 -7.83
N HIS A 181 22.29 0.58 -7.01
CA HIS A 181 22.18 0.45 -5.55
C HIS A 181 20.80 -0.05 -5.10
N GLY A 182 19.81 -0.06 -5.98
CA GLY A 182 18.50 -0.69 -5.77
C GLY A 182 17.32 0.18 -6.14
N LEU A 183 16.18 -0.10 -5.51
CA LEU A 183 14.94 0.61 -5.76
C LEU A 183 14.70 1.65 -4.67
N ARG A 184 14.68 2.92 -5.04
CA ARG A 184 14.29 4.02 -4.15
C ARG A 184 12.81 4.28 -4.28
N VAL A 185 12.12 4.31 -3.14
CA VAL A 185 10.68 4.54 -3.05
C VAL A 185 10.43 5.82 -2.26
N THR A 186 9.76 6.79 -2.90
CA THR A 186 9.32 8.05 -2.29
C THR A 186 7.79 8.15 -2.44
N SER A 187 7.08 8.40 -1.34
CA SER A 187 5.62 8.42 -1.34
C SER A 187 5.05 9.84 -1.27
N PRO A 188 4.17 10.21 -2.21
CA PRO A 188 3.23 11.31 -1.99
C PRO A 188 2.34 11.04 -0.78
N SER A 189 2.35 11.97 0.18
CA SER A 189 1.52 11.95 1.37
C SER A 189 0.67 13.21 1.44
N LEU A 190 -0.58 13.09 1.89
CA LEU A 190 -1.39 14.25 2.28
C LEU A 190 -2.04 13.97 3.63
N LYS A 191 -1.84 14.88 4.58
CA LYS A 191 -2.49 14.83 5.88
C LYS A 191 -3.25 16.12 6.14
N THR A 192 -4.49 16.02 6.61
CA THR A 192 -5.34 17.18 6.90
C THR A 192 -5.59 17.35 8.40
N SER A 193 -5.92 18.58 8.80
CA SER A 193 -6.26 18.92 10.19
C SER A 193 -7.53 18.20 10.64
N LEU A 194 -7.71 18.00 11.95
CA LEU A 194 -8.98 17.54 12.53
C LEU A 194 -10.13 18.55 12.34
N HIS A 195 -9.80 19.81 12.04
CA HIS A 195 -10.75 20.90 11.84
C HIS A 195 -10.40 21.64 10.55
N GLU A 196 -10.92 21.14 9.42
CA GLU A 196 -10.88 21.82 8.14
C GLU A 196 -12.11 22.70 7.95
N PHE A 197 -12.02 23.73 7.10
CA PHE A 197 -13.18 24.56 6.74
C PHE A 197 -14.29 23.73 6.08
N ILE A 198 -13.90 22.73 5.28
CA ILE A 198 -14.81 21.74 4.71
C ILE A 198 -14.72 20.48 5.59
N GLU A 199 -15.73 20.24 6.41
CA GLU A 199 -15.73 19.16 7.40
C GLU A 199 -15.39 17.79 6.80
N ALA A 200 -15.92 17.50 5.60
CA ALA A 200 -15.67 16.26 4.85
C ALA A 200 -14.19 16.03 4.46
N LEU A 201 -13.32 17.02 4.64
CA LEU A 201 -11.87 16.93 4.42
C LEU A 201 -11.06 16.79 5.71
N SER A 202 -11.70 16.79 6.88
CA SER A 202 -11.00 16.80 8.17
C SER A 202 -10.43 15.42 8.52
N GLY A 203 -9.23 15.38 9.10
CA GLY A 203 -8.63 14.20 9.72
C GLY A 203 -8.34 13.08 8.73
N MET A 204 -7.74 13.42 7.59
CA MET A 204 -7.41 12.49 6.52
C MET A 204 -5.91 12.20 6.51
N HIS A 205 -5.56 10.99 6.08
CA HIS A 205 -4.18 10.63 5.72
C HIS A 205 -4.25 9.86 4.41
N TYR A 206 -3.80 10.47 3.32
CA TYR A 206 -3.77 9.85 2.00
C TYR A 206 -2.34 9.47 1.68
N CYS A 207 -2.15 8.23 1.23
CA CYS A 207 -0.85 7.70 0.87
C CYS A 207 -0.92 7.09 -0.51
N THR A 208 0.06 7.40 -1.35
CA THR A 208 0.36 6.61 -2.54
C THR A 208 1.48 5.65 -2.17
N VAL A 209 1.20 4.34 -2.13
CA VAL A 209 2.11 3.32 -1.59
C VAL A 209 2.43 2.23 -2.61
N LEU A 210 3.52 1.53 -2.35
CA LEU A 210 3.92 0.31 -3.04
C LEU A 210 2.93 -0.81 -2.72
N ALA A 211 2.48 -1.50 -3.76
CA ALA A 211 1.66 -2.68 -3.63
C ALA A 211 2.52 -3.86 -3.09
N PRO A 212 2.06 -4.65 -2.10
CA PRO A 212 2.82 -5.81 -1.61
C PRO A 212 3.21 -6.80 -2.71
N TYR A 213 2.40 -6.94 -3.77
CA TYR A 213 2.75 -7.77 -4.91
C TYR A 213 3.92 -7.19 -5.71
N ARG A 214 4.00 -5.87 -5.87
CA ARG A 214 5.14 -5.19 -6.50
C ARG A 214 6.43 -5.39 -5.70
N ALA A 215 6.35 -5.31 -4.36
CA ALA A 215 7.48 -5.65 -3.49
C ALA A 215 7.91 -7.11 -3.64
N MET A 216 6.95 -8.03 -3.80
CA MET A 216 7.24 -9.44 -4.02
C MET A 216 7.87 -9.72 -5.40
N GLU A 217 7.42 -9.05 -6.47
CA GLU A 217 8.08 -9.11 -7.78
C GLU A 217 9.54 -8.63 -7.68
N TRP A 218 9.80 -7.56 -6.92
CA TRP A 218 11.17 -7.09 -6.65
C TRP A 218 12.03 -8.17 -5.99
N ILE A 219 11.52 -8.82 -4.93
CA ILE A 219 12.20 -9.89 -4.20
C ILE A 219 12.50 -11.10 -5.10
N TYR A 220 11.56 -11.47 -5.96
CA TYR A 220 11.67 -12.67 -6.79
C TYR A 220 12.51 -12.46 -8.05
N VAL A 221 12.41 -11.28 -8.67
CA VAL A 221 12.83 -11.07 -10.06
C VAL A 221 13.67 -9.81 -10.22
N ASP A 222 13.09 -8.63 -10.03
CA ASP A 222 13.69 -7.38 -10.54
C ASP A 222 15.01 -7.04 -9.85
N SER A 223 15.12 -7.27 -8.54
CA SER A 223 16.34 -7.04 -7.77
C SER A 223 17.55 -7.88 -8.21
N LEU A 224 17.34 -8.94 -8.99
CA LEU A 224 18.36 -9.91 -9.40
C LEU A 224 18.81 -9.74 -10.86
N ARG A 225 18.11 -8.93 -11.64
CA ARG A 225 18.48 -8.60 -13.03
C ARG A 225 19.62 -7.59 -13.00
N ALA A 226 20.58 -7.64 -13.92
CA ALA A 226 21.50 -6.52 -14.07
C ALA A 226 20.70 -5.26 -14.42
N HIS A 227 21.01 -4.12 -13.79
CA HIS A 227 20.40 -2.86 -14.18
C HIS A 227 20.95 -2.50 -15.55
N ALA A 228 20.13 -2.65 -16.58
CA ALA A 228 20.48 -2.24 -17.93
C ALA A 228 20.13 -0.75 -18.05
N VAL A 229 21.17 0.08 -18.15
CA VAL A 229 21.08 1.52 -18.44
C VAL A 229 20.44 1.76 -19.79
#